data_AF-A0A099KSZ8-F1
#
_entry.id   AF-A0A099KSZ8-F1
#
_cell.length_a   1.000
_cell.length_b   1.000
_cell.length_c   1.000
_cell.angle_alpha   90.00
_cell.angle_beta   90.00
_cell.angle_gamma   90.00
#
_symmetry.space_group_name_H-M   'P 1'
#
loop_
_entity.id
_entity.type
_entity.pdbx_description
1 polymer ?
#
loop_
_entity_poly.entity_id
_entity_poly.type
_entity_poly.pdbx_seq_one_letter_code
_entity_poly.pdbx_strand_id
1 'polypeptide(L)'
;MQLIDIDKARYRKHLNIVIVGFISSLLVMSLLFGTILISWFSNVSEVNALVEAATDVITDGVKAEPETNFKYNLLGVILALLGNAAILHSIKNSEFFKEVYYVWQVKQLQNLVYRKLKKIKLAAKEGEENALIILSFYYQSQIQIYNLDDNTITLSSIEQHLQKVNDMIATSHLTIDAAQFEKSLLASY
;
A
#
# COMPACT_ATOMS: atom_id res chain seq x y z
N MET A 1 -12.82 4.85 -12.54
CA MET A 1 -13.31 4.74 -11.14
C MET A 1 -13.75 6.12 -10.75
N GLN A 2 -15.00 6.27 -10.32
CA GLN A 2 -15.53 7.59 -9.98
C GLN A 2 -15.18 7.95 -8.53
N LEU A 3 -14.99 9.25 -8.29
CA LEU A 3 -14.80 9.74 -6.93
C LEU A 3 -16.15 9.72 -6.21
N ILE A 4 -16.19 9.10 -5.03
CA ILE A 4 -17.39 9.04 -4.19
C ILE A 4 -17.21 9.96 -2.99
N ASP A 5 -18.28 10.61 -2.55
CA ASP A 5 -18.24 11.37 -1.30
C ASP A 5 -18.14 10.43 -0.09
N ILE A 6 -17.33 10.82 0.89
CA ILE A 6 -17.02 10.00 2.07
C ILE A 6 -17.17 10.83 3.33
N ASP A 7 -18.01 10.34 4.24
CA ASP A 7 -18.05 10.87 5.59
C ASP A 7 -16.73 10.60 6.30
N LYS A 8 -16.01 11.68 6.60
CA LYS A 8 -14.67 11.62 7.20
C LYS A 8 -14.68 10.95 8.57
N ALA A 9 -15.69 11.21 9.40
CA ALA A 9 -15.75 10.66 10.75
C ALA A 9 -15.90 9.13 10.71
N ARG A 10 -16.79 8.61 9.84
CA ARG A 10 -16.96 7.18 9.59
C ARG A 10 -15.68 6.55 9.05
N TYR A 11 -15.08 7.14 8.00
CA TYR A 11 -13.83 6.64 7.42
C TYR A 11 -12.71 6.55 8.46
N ARG A 12 -12.46 7.60 9.24
CA ARG A 12 -11.40 7.61 10.26
C ARG A 12 -11.64 6.58 11.36
N LYS A 13 -12.90 6.42 11.79
CA LYS A 13 -13.27 5.39 12.76
C LYS A 13 -12.97 3.99 12.23
N HIS A 14 -13.45 3.66 11.03
CA HIS A 14 -13.23 2.34 10.42
C HIS A 14 -11.74 2.08 10.16
N LEU A 15 -11.02 3.07 9.62
CA LEU A 15 -9.58 2.97 9.36
C LEU A 15 -8.80 2.68 10.65
N ASN A 16 -9.08 3.40 11.73
CA ASN A 16 -8.40 3.18 13.01
C ASN A 16 -8.67 1.77 13.57
N ILE A 17 -9.91 1.28 13.48
CA ILE A 17 -10.26 -0.09 13.89
C ILE A 17 -9.48 -1.10 13.05
N VAL A 18 -9.40 -0.92 11.72
CA VAL A 18 -8.62 -1.77 10.83
C VAL A 18 -7.14 -1.78 11.20
N ILE A 19 -6.54 -0.61 11.45
CA ILE A 19 -5.12 -0.47 11.81
C ILE A 19 -4.84 -1.19 13.13
N VAL A 20 -5.63 -0.92 14.16
CA VAL A 20 -5.46 -1.56 15.48
C VAL A 20 -5.63 -3.07 15.36
N GLY A 21 -6.69 -3.53 14.68
CA GLY A 21 -6.94 -4.95 14.45
C GLY A 21 -5.80 -5.64 13.70
N PHE A 22 -5.26 -5.00 12.65
CA PHE A 22 -4.12 -5.52 11.90
C PHE A 22 -2.87 -5.66 12.77
N ILE A 23 -2.53 -4.63 13.55
CA ILE A 23 -1.35 -4.64 14.42
C ILE A 23 -1.50 -5.70 15.51
N SER A 24 -2.64 -5.74 16.19
CA SER A 24 -2.90 -6.74 17.25
C SER A 24 -2.85 -8.17 16.70
N SER A 25 -3.48 -8.41 15.55
CA SER A 25 -3.46 -9.72 14.87
C SER A 25 -2.04 -10.10 14.43
N LEU A 26 -1.29 -9.17 13.85
CA LEU A 26 0.10 -9.39 13.44
C LEU A 26 1.00 -9.78 14.62
N LEU A 27 0.89 -9.06 15.75
CA LEU A 27 1.64 -9.37 16.97
C LEU A 27 1.34 -10.76 17.50
N VAL A 28 0.07 -11.14 17.59
CA VAL A 28 -0.32 -12.48 18.06
C VAL A 28 0.11 -13.57 17.07
N MET A 29 -0.20 -13.43 15.78
CA MET A 29 0.10 -14.44 14.77
C MET A 29 1.60 -14.63 14.54
N SER A 30 2.39 -13.56 14.59
CA SER A 30 3.85 -13.65 14.41
C SER A 30 4.50 -14.48 15.52
N LEU A 31 4.08 -14.29 16.78
CA LEU A 31 4.55 -15.09 17.91
C LEU A 31 4.09 -16.53 17.78
N LEU A 32 2.79 -16.75 17.50
CA LEU A 32 2.24 -18.10 17.33
C LEU A 32 2.97 -18.89 16.24
N PHE A 33 3.14 -18.31 15.05
CA PHE A 33 3.83 -18.98 13.95
C PHE A 33 5.32 -19.16 14.23
N GLY A 34 5.99 -18.18 14.84
CA GLY A 34 7.39 -18.33 15.26
C GLY A 34 7.56 -19.51 16.22
N THR A 35 6.73 -19.60 17.26
CA THR A 35 6.78 -20.70 18.23
C THR A 35 6.47 -22.06 17.60
N ILE A 36 5.47 -22.15 16.72
CA ILE A 36 5.13 -23.40 16.02
C ILE A 36 6.28 -23.85 15.13
N LEU A 37 6.86 -22.93 14.35
CA LEU A 37 7.98 -23.24 13.46
C LEU A 37 9.22 -23.70 14.23
N ILE A 38 9.58 -23.02 15.31
CA ILE A 38 10.69 -23.43 16.17
C ILE A 38 10.42 -24.83 16.73
N SER A 39 9.22 -25.09 17.26
CA SER A 39 8.88 -26.40 17.83
C SER A 39 8.94 -27.55 16.82
N TRP A 40 8.66 -27.30 15.54
CA TRP A 40 8.69 -28.32 14.49
C TRP A 40 10.09 -28.54 13.91
N PHE A 41 10.92 -27.51 13.87
CA PHE A 41 12.20 -27.55 13.17
C PHE A 41 13.43 -27.46 14.10
N SER A 42 13.27 -27.23 15.41
CA SER A 42 14.38 -27.21 16.38
C SER A 42 15.13 -28.54 16.44
N ASN A 43 14.43 -29.67 16.27
CA ASN A 43 15.04 -31.00 16.29
C ASN A 43 15.99 -31.22 15.11
N VAL A 44 15.76 -30.56 13.98
CA VAL A 44 16.64 -30.61 12.79
C VAL A 44 17.90 -29.77 13.03
N SER A 45 17.74 -28.64 13.74
CA SER A 45 18.84 -27.80 14.20
C SER A 45 19.77 -28.54 15.16
N GLU A 46 19.21 -29.26 16.13
CA GLU A 46 19.99 -30.03 17.11
C GLU A 46 20.80 -31.16 16.44
N VAL A 47 20.22 -31.86 15.45
CA VAL A 47 20.93 -32.87 14.65
C VAL A 47 22.05 -32.23 13.81
N ASN A 48 21.81 -31.08 13.21
CA ASN A 48 22.83 -30.35 12.44
C ASN A 48 23.96 -29.81 13.34
N ALA A 49 23.64 -29.34 14.53
CA ALA A 49 24.62 -28.88 15.52
C ALA A 49 25.50 -30.03 16.02
N LEU A 50 24.95 -31.23 16.20
CA LEU A 50 25.75 -32.43 16.52
C LEU A 50 26.67 -32.84 15.36
N VAL A 51 26.21 -32.70 14.11
CA VAL A 51 27.02 -32.98 12.92
C VAL A 51 28.11 -31.92 12.73
N GLU A 52 27.81 -30.63 12.88
CA GLU A 52 28.80 -29.54 12.84
C GLU A 52 29.82 -29.67 13.97
N ALA A 53 29.40 -29.95 15.20
CA ALA A 53 30.30 -30.19 16.33
C ALA A 53 31.21 -31.41 16.12
N ALA A 54 30.69 -32.50 15.54
CA ALA A 54 31.51 -33.66 15.18
C ALA A 54 32.50 -33.36 14.04
N THR A 55 32.18 -32.40 13.16
CA THR A 55 33.04 -31.99 12.05
C THR A 55 34.12 -30.99 12.51
N ASP A 56 33.78 -30.10 13.45
CA ASP A 56 34.69 -29.10 14.06
C ASP A 56 35.79 -29.75 14.94
N VAL A 57 35.51 -30.93 15.52
CA VAL A 57 36.54 -31.77 16.18
C VAL A 57 37.60 -32.29 15.20
N ILE A 58 37.27 -32.41 13.90
CA ILE A 58 38.18 -32.89 12.84
C ILE A 58 38.92 -31.72 12.17
N THR A 59 38.34 -30.51 12.17
CA THR A 59 38.92 -29.30 11.58
C THR A 59 39.14 -28.22 12.64
N ASP A 60 40.36 -28.16 13.17
CA ASP A 60 40.93 -27.20 14.15
C ASP A 60 40.14 -25.89 14.42
N GLY A 61 39.06 -25.99 15.19
CA GLY A 61 38.59 -24.95 16.12
C GLY A 61 37.80 -23.77 15.55
N VAL A 62 36.95 -23.96 14.54
CA VAL A 62 36.01 -22.91 14.13
C VAL A 62 34.76 -22.96 15.00
N LYS A 63 34.80 -22.22 16.13
CA LYS A 63 33.65 -22.08 17.05
C LYS A 63 32.36 -21.78 16.29
N ALA A 64 31.45 -22.75 16.26
CA ALA A 64 30.10 -22.58 15.73
C ALA A 64 29.40 -21.38 16.41
N GLU A 65 28.85 -20.47 15.63
CA GLU A 65 28.06 -19.35 16.15
C GLU A 65 26.79 -19.87 16.85
N PRO A 66 26.30 -19.18 17.89
CA PRO A 66 25.07 -19.59 18.58
C PRO A 66 23.91 -19.68 17.59
N GLU A 67 23.34 -20.87 17.46
CA GLU A 67 22.19 -21.11 16.59
C GLU A 67 21.03 -20.18 16.97
N THR A 68 20.78 -19.20 16.12
CA THR A 68 19.76 -18.19 16.37
C THR A 68 18.48 -18.59 15.63
N ASN A 69 17.36 -18.69 16.35
CA ASN A 69 16.02 -18.96 15.81
C ASN A 69 15.45 -17.83 14.92
N PHE A 70 16.30 -16.90 14.46
CA PHE A 70 15.94 -15.72 13.69
C PHE A 70 15.19 -16.09 12.41
N LYS A 71 15.65 -17.11 11.68
CA LYS A 71 15.03 -17.54 10.42
C LYS A 71 13.56 -17.97 10.62
N TYR A 72 13.28 -18.72 11.69
CA TYR A 72 11.93 -19.18 12.02
C TYR A 72 11.03 -18.05 12.50
N ASN A 73 11.56 -17.14 13.32
CA ASN A 73 10.82 -15.94 13.75
C ASN A 73 10.50 -15.03 12.55
N LEU A 74 11.47 -14.80 11.66
CA LEU A 74 11.27 -14.02 10.44
C LEU A 74 10.21 -14.66 9.54
N LEU A 75 10.27 -15.98 9.35
CA LEU A 75 9.26 -16.71 8.58
C LEU A 75 7.88 -16.61 9.25
N GLY A 76 7.80 -16.69 10.58
CA GLY A 76 6.57 -16.48 11.34
C GLY A 76 5.94 -15.11 11.09
N VAL A 77 6.76 -14.04 11.06
CA VAL A 77 6.30 -12.69 10.71
C VAL A 77 5.78 -12.63 9.27
N ILE A 78 6.49 -13.23 8.31
CA ILE A 78 6.06 -13.26 6.91
C ILE A 78 4.70 -13.98 6.77
N LEU A 79 4.55 -15.15 7.38
CA LEU A 79 3.29 -15.89 7.38
C LEU A 79 2.16 -15.10 8.04
N ALA A 80 2.44 -14.39 9.13
CA ALA A 80 1.47 -13.53 9.81
C ALA A 80 1.04 -12.34 8.94
N LEU A 81 1.96 -11.73 8.19
CA LEU A 81 1.63 -10.69 7.22
C LEU A 81 0.75 -11.23 6.08
N LEU A 82 1.07 -12.40 5.53
CA LEU A 82 0.27 -13.05 4.50
C LEU A 82 -1.14 -13.40 5.02
N GLY A 83 -1.24 -13.94 6.23
CA GLY A 83 -2.51 -14.24 6.88
C GLY A 83 -3.37 -12.99 7.07
N ASN A 84 -2.79 -11.90 7.60
CA ASN A 84 -3.51 -10.64 7.73
C ASN A 84 -3.93 -10.05 6.39
N ALA A 85 -3.07 -10.12 5.36
CA ALA A 85 -3.42 -9.69 4.01
C ALA A 85 -4.61 -10.50 3.44
N ALA A 86 -4.64 -11.81 3.67
CA ALA A 86 -5.76 -12.67 3.26
C ALA A 86 -7.06 -12.31 4.00
N ILE A 87 -6.99 -12.01 5.30
CA ILE A 87 -8.14 -11.54 6.10
C ILE A 87 -8.67 -10.21 5.55
N LEU A 88 -7.79 -9.23 5.33
CA LEU A 88 -8.21 -7.94 4.75
C LEU A 88 -8.81 -8.12 3.36
N HIS A 89 -8.28 -9.05 2.57
CA HIS A 89 -8.82 -9.36 1.25
C HIS A 89 -10.21 -10.01 1.31
N SER A 90 -10.47 -10.88 2.29
CA SER A 90 -11.77 -11.56 2.41
C SER A 90 -12.88 -10.59 2.83
N ILE A 91 -12.57 -9.60 3.67
CA ILE A 91 -13.53 -8.59 4.14
C ILE A 91 -13.69 -7.40 3.17
N LYS A 92 -12.97 -7.38 2.04
CA LYS A 92 -12.89 -6.21 1.15
C LYS A 92 -14.25 -5.75 0.59
N ASN A 93 -15.20 -6.66 0.47
CA ASN A 93 -16.55 -6.41 -0.05
C ASN A 93 -17.57 -6.11 1.06
N SER A 94 -17.15 -6.11 2.33
CA SER A 94 -18.04 -5.79 3.45
C SER A 94 -18.37 -4.31 3.49
N GLU A 95 -19.55 -3.97 4.02
CA GLU A 95 -19.95 -2.57 4.17
C GLU A 95 -18.98 -1.80 5.09
N PHE A 96 -18.52 -2.44 6.17
CA PHE A 96 -17.57 -1.86 7.11
C PHE A 96 -16.25 -1.43 6.44
N PHE A 97 -15.76 -2.23 5.49
CA PHE A 97 -14.46 -1.98 4.86
C PHE A 97 -14.56 -1.12 3.59
N LYS A 98 -15.77 -0.76 3.16
CA LYS A 98 -16.03 -0.10 1.88
C LYS A 98 -15.26 1.20 1.71
N GLU A 99 -15.30 2.12 2.69
CA GLU A 99 -14.60 3.41 2.59
C GLU A 99 -13.08 3.24 2.65
N VAL A 100 -12.60 2.35 3.52
CA VAL A 100 -11.17 2.04 3.68
C VAL A 100 -10.62 1.45 2.37
N TYR A 101 -11.34 0.51 1.76
CA TYR A 101 -10.96 -0.10 0.50
C TYR A 101 -11.00 0.90 -0.66
N TYR A 102 -12.03 1.74 -0.73
CA TYR A 102 -12.11 2.81 -1.71
C TYR A 102 -10.88 3.73 -1.63
N VAL A 103 -10.54 4.23 -0.43
CA VAL A 103 -9.39 5.14 -0.26
C VAL A 103 -8.10 4.44 -0.66
N TRP A 104 -7.95 3.15 -0.31
CA TRP A 104 -6.82 2.36 -0.77
C TRP A 104 -6.76 2.26 -2.31
N GLN A 105 -7.88 1.99 -2.98
CA GLN A 105 -7.94 1.93 -4.45
C GLN A 105 -7.58 3.28 -5.10
N VAL A 106 -8.09 4.39 -4.55
CA VAL A 106 -7.76 5.74 -5.03
C VAL A 106 -6.26 6.00 -4.87
N LYS A 107 -5.66 5.69 -3.72
CA LYS A 107 -4.21 5.82 -3.49
C LYS A 107 -3.39 4.98 -4.48
N GLN A 108 -3.85 3.76 -4.82
CA GLN A 108 -3.20 2.95 -5.86
C GLN A 108 -3.26 3.61 -7.24
N LEU A 109 -4.42 4.14 -7.63
CA LEU A 109 -4.57 4.87 -8.89
C LEU A 109 -3.71 6.14 -8.93
N GLN A 110 -3.66 6.90 -7.84
CA GLN A 110 -2.79 8.07 -7.69
C GLN A 110 -1.31 7.69 -7.88
N ASN A 111 -0.87 6.58 -7.28
CA ASN A 111 0.51 6.12 -7.46
C ASN A 111 0.80 5.72 -8.92
N LEU A 112 -0.16 5.07 -9.61
CA LEU A 112 -0.01 4.74 -11.04
C LEU A 112 0.12 6.00 -11.90
N VAL A 113 -0.69 7.03 -11.64
CA VAL A 113 -0.58 8.33 -12.32
C VAL A 113 0.76 8.99 -11.98
N TYR A 114 1.13 9.02 -10.69
CA TYR A 114 2.37 9.64 -10.22
C TYR A 114 3.61 9.11 -10.94
N ARG A 115 3.68 7.78 -11.15
CA ARG A 115 4.77 7.13 -11.89
C ARG A 115 4.90 7.60 -13.35
N LYS A 116 3.82 8.11 -13.96
CA LYS A 116 3.77 8.61 -15.35
C LYS A 116 3.62 10.13 -15.42
N LEU A 117 3.63 10.82 -14.28
CA LEU A 117 3.19 12.21 -14.14
C LEU A 117 3.95 13.19 -15.05
N LYS A 118 5.26 12.98 -15.24
CA LYS A 118 6.08 13.85 -16.11
C LYS A 118 5.58 13.85 -17.55
N LYS A 119 5.26 12.67 -18.10
CA LYS A 119 4.77 12.52 -19.47
C LYS A 119 3.36 13.06 -19.63
N ILE A 120 2.48 12.73 -18.67
CA ILE A 120 1.10 13.22 -18.65
C ILE A 120 1.08 14.76 -18.58
N LYS A 121 1.92 15.38 -17.73
CA LYS A 121 2.05 16.84 -17.68
C LYS A 121 2.57 17.47 -18.96
N LEU A 122 3.39 16.77 -19.73
CA LEU A 122 3.86 17.26 -21.01
C LEU A 122 2.73 17.23 -22.04
N ALA A 123 2.05 16.10 -22.20
CA ALA A 123 0.92 15.96 -23.11
C ALA A 123 -0.24 16.91 -22.77
N ALA A 124 -0.52 17.13 -21.48
CA ALA A 124 -1.52 18.11 -21.05
C ALA A 124 -1.17 19.55 -21.49
N LYS A 125 0.12 19.93 -21.50
CA LYS A 125 0.56 21.24 -22.00
C LYS A 125 0.41 21.37 -23.52
N GLU A 126 0.42 20.25 -24.23
CA GLU A 126 0.14 20.18 -25.67
C GLU A 126 -1.37 20.20 -25.97
N GLY A 127 -2.22 20.30 -24.93
CA GLY A 127 -3.68 20.35 -25.06
C GLY A 127 -4.33 18.98 -25.24
N GLU A 128 -3.60 17.89 -24.98
CA GLU A 128 -4.12 16.54 -25.18
C GLU A 128 -5.18 16.18 -24.14
N GLU A 129 -6.37 15.81 -24.63
CA GLU A 129 -7.58 15.67 -23.84
C GLU A 129 -7.44 14.58 -22.75
N ASN A 130 -6.90 13.40 -23.08
CA ASN A 130 -6.78 12.33 -22.09
C ASN A 130 -5.82 12.70 -20.95
N ALA A 131 -4.73 13.41 -21.26
CA ALA A 131 -3.81 13.87 -20.22
C ALA A 131 -4.48 14.86 -19.27
N LEU A 132 -5.30 15.77 -19.80
CA LEU A 132 -6.07 16.70 -18.99
C LEU A 132 -7.14 15.99 -18.14
N ILE A 133 -7.83 14.97 -18.68
CA ILE A 133 -8.75 14.10 -17.91
C ILE A 133 -8.00 13.42 -16.76
N ILE A 134 -6.84 12.82 -17.04
CA ILE A 134 -6.02 12.14 -16.02
C ILE A 134 -5.57 13.11 -14.93
N LEU A 135 -5.09 14.30 -15.28
CA LEU A 135 -4.65 15.30 -14.30
C LEU A 135 -5.81 15.86 -13.48
N SER A 136 -6.98 16.09 -14.10
CA SER A 136 -8.18 16.53 -13.40
C SER A 136 -8.58 15.52 -12.33
N PHE A 137 -8.72 14.24 -12.69
CA PHE A 137 -8.97 13.17 -11.72
C PHE A 137 -7.86 13.08 -10.65
N TYR A 138 -6.59 13.12 -11.07
CA TYR A 138 -5.47 12.98 -10.15
C TYR A 138 -5.48 14.05 -9.06
N TYR A 139 -5.60 15.32 -9.42
CA TYR A 139 -5.57 16.40 -8.44
C TYR A 139 -6.85 16.48 -7.60
N GLN A 140 -8.03 16.26 -8.18
CA GLN A 140 -9.27 16.19 -7.41
C GLN A 140 -9.26 15.03 -6.40
N SER A 141 -8.77 13.86 -6.81
CA SER A 141 -8.64 12.72 -5.91
C SER A 141 -7.62 12.98 -4.80
N GLN A 142 -6.52 13.68 -5.08
CA GLN A 142 -5.54 14.07 -4.06
C GLN A 142 -6.18 15.00 -3.03
N ILE A 143 -6.89 16.04 -3.46
CA ILE A 143 -7.63 16.96 -2.57
C ILE A 143 -8.57 16.17 -1.65
N GLN A 144 -9.37 15.26 -2.22
CA GLN A 144 -10.26 14.41 -1.43
C GLN A 144 -9.50 13.60 -0.36
N ILE A 145 -8.47 12.84 -0.77
CA ILE A 145 -7.72 12.00 0.16
C ILE A 145 -7.02 12.84 1.24
N TYR A 146 -6.49 14.01 0.89
CA TYR A 146 -5.79 14.88 1.84
C TYR A 146 -6.75 15.49 2.86
N ASN A 147 -7.97 15.84 2.43
CA ASN A 147 -9.04 16.25 3.34
C ASN A 147 -9.44 15.12 4.29
N LEU A 148 -9.53 13.88 3.81
CA LEU A 148 -9.82 12.70 4.64
C LEU A 148 -8.68 12.39 5.63
N ASP A 149 -7.42 12.62 5.22
CA ASP A 149 -6.24 12.29 6.01
C ASP A 149 -5.77 13.42 6.96
N ASP A 150 -6.44 14.58 6.97
CA ASP A 150 -6.04 15.79 7.73
C ASP A 150 -4.70 16.39 7.27
N ASN A 151 -4.33 16.20 6.00
CA ASN A 151 -3.10 16.76 5.43
C ASN A 151 -3.35 18.15 4.84
N THR A 152 -3.35 19.18 5.68
CA THR A 152 -3.73 20.55 5.29
C THR A 152 -2.57 21.38 4.71
N ILE A 153 -1.33 21.10 5.11
CA ILE A 153 -0.16 21.92 4.73
C ILE A 153 0.15 21.90 3.22
N THR A 154 -0.25 20.84 2.54
CA THR A 154 0.02 20.60 1.11
C THR A 154 -1.19 20.92 0.24
N LEU A 155 -2.38 21.10 0.83
CA LEU A 155 -3.64 21.23 0.12
C LEU A 155 -3.63 22.42 -0.86
N SER A 156 -3.16 23.57 -0.40
CA SER A 156 -3.08 24.79 -1.22
C SER A 156 -2.23 24.61 -2.48
N SER A 157 -1.14 23.84 -2.39
CA SER A 157 -0.28 23.56 -3.55
C SER A 157 -0.97 22.65 -4.57
N ILE A 158 -1.78 21.71 -4.10
CA ILE A 158 -2.55 20.78 -4.94
C ILE A 158 -3.71 21.53 -5.61
N GLU A 159 -4.39 22.42 -4.88
CA GLU A 159 -5.43 23.30 -5.41
C GLU A 159 -4.87 24.22 -6.51
N GLN A 160 -3.68 24.80 -6.32
CA GLN A 160 -3.00 25.57 -7.37
C GLN A 160 -2.67 24.72 -8.60
N HIS A 161 -2.32 23.45 -8.42
CA HIS A 161 -2.10 22.54 -9.55
C HIS A 161 -3.40 22.21 -10.28
N LEU A 162 -4.50 21.99 -9.55
CA LEU A 162 -5.82 21.78 -10.14
C LEU A 162 -6.27 23.03 -10.91
N GLN A 163 -6.07 24.23 -10.35
CA GLN A 163 -6.41 25.47 -11.03
C GLN A 163 -5.67 25.62 -12.36
N LYS A 164 -4.36 25.33 -12.39
CA LYS A 164 -3.58 25.33 -13.65
C LYS A 164 -4.14 24.35 -14.68
N VAL A 165 -4.63 23.19 -14.25
CA VAL A 165 -5.28 22.21 -15.14
C VAL A 165 -6.60 22.76 -15.66
N ASN A 166 -7.42 23.38 -14.82
CA ASN A 166 -8.66 24.02 -15.23
C ASN A 166 -8.42 25.17 -16.23
N ASP A 167 -7.35 25.96 -16.04
CA ASP A 167 -6.96 27.01 -16.97
C ASP A 167 -6.55 26.44 -18.35
N MET A 168 -5.81 25.32 -18.36
CA MET A 168 -5.48 24.59 -19.59
C MET A 168 -6.74 24.06 -20.29
N ILE A 169 -7.66 23.45 -19.55
CA ILE A 169 -8.94 22.94 -20.07
C ILE A 169 -9.75 24.08 -20.71
N ALA A 170 -9.87 25.22 -20.02
CA ALA A 170 -10.59 26.38 -20.51
C ALA A 170 -9.95 26.97 -21.78
N THR A 171 -8.61 27.03 -21.84
CA THR A 171 -7.85 27.52 -23.00
C THR A 171 -8.02 26.59 -24.22
N SER A 172 -8.12 25.29 -24.00
CA SER A 172 -8.37 24.29 -25.05
C SER A 172 -9.85 24.19 -25.45
N HIS A 173 -10.75 24.98 -24.85
CA HIS A 173 -12.20 24.92 -25.06
C HIS A 173 -12.81 23.52 -24.84
N LEU A 174 -12.19 22.73 -23.95
CA LEU A 174 -12.65 21.39 -23.61
C LEU A 174 -13.60 21.44 -22.41
N THR A 175 -14.51 20.47 -22.34
CA THR A 175 -15.35 20.25 -21.15
C THR A 175 -14.91 18.94 -20.53
N ILE A 176 -14.08 19.02 -19.48
CA ILE A 176 -13.49 17.86 -18.82
C ILE A 176 -14.04 17.72 -17.40
N ASP A 177 -14.44 16.50 -17.05
CA ASP A 177 -14.88 16.09 -15.73
C ASP A 177 -14.07 14.89 -15.23
N ALA A 178 -13.81 14.83 -13.92
CA ALA A 178 -13.03 13.74 -13.33
C ALA A 178 -13.71 12.37 -13.46
N ALA A 179 -15.03 12.32 -13.65
CA ALA A 179 -15.77 11.07 -13.89
C ALA A 179 -15.42 10.43 -15.24
N GLN A 180 -14.85 11.18 -16.18
CA GLN A 180 -14.36 10.65 -17.47
C GLN A 180 -13.07 9.82 -17.31
N PHE A 181 -12.44 9.83 -16.13
CA PHE A 181 -11.21 9.09 -15.91
C PHE A 181 -11.43 7.57 -15.95
N GLU A 182 -10.72 6.94 -16.88
CA GLU A 182 -10.54 5.50 -16.95
C GLU A 182 -9.07 5.10 -16.79
N LYS A 183 -8.84 3.97 -16.10
CA LYS A 183 -7.48 3.45 -15.88
C LYS A 183 -6.77 3.11 -17.21
N SER A 184 -7.54 2.75 -18.24
CA SER A 184 -7.07 2.47 -19.60
C SER A 184 -6.30 3.64 -20.22
N LEU A 185 -6.68 4.89 -19.89
CA LEU A 185 -6.03 6.11 -20.41
C LEU A 185 -4.53 6.15 -20.06
N LEU A 186 -4.11 5.53 -18.96
CA LEU A 186 -2.71 5.48 -18.52
C LEU A 186 -1.82 4.61 -19.40
N ALA A 187 -2.39 3.79 -20.30
CA ALA A 187 -1.61 2.96 -21.22
C ALA A 187 -0.81 3.81 -22.23
N SER A 188 -1.28 5.02 -22.54
CA SER A 188 -0.70 5.91 -23.56
C SER A 188 0.54 6.71 -23.10
N TYR A 189 0.98 6.57 -21.84
CA TYR A 189 2.11 7.34 -21.26
C TYR A 189 3.12 6.44 -20.57
#